data_AF-A0A179A1Y8-F1
#
_entry.id   AF-A0A179A1Y8-F1
#
_cell.length_a   1.000
_cell.length_b   1.000
_cell.length_c   1.000
_cell.angle_alpha   90.00
_cell.angle_beta   90.00
_cell.angle_gamma   90.00
#
_symmetry.space_group_name_H-M   'P 1'
#
loop_
_entity.id
_entity.type
_entity.pdbx_description
1 polymer ?
#
loop_
_entity_poly.entity_id
_entity_poly.type
_entity_poly.pdbx_seq_one_letter_code
_entity_poly.pdbx_strand_id
1 'polypeptide(L)'
;MDTQPCILYYDRRSICSSMVRYTLANAGLPGKDCLPLSTELRAVDIYTGEQLSETYLCELNPKGQVPVLLSPGFLEKPIADSLDITFWLCERYPSLRPSEYANEINRLLRNLHAINFFTLSMRNRPQRAEMQEAAILAKMNTPDLSARHKKALEYKLTVTRSEKVEGLRPEVIKEEIERAQTLLNAIDQVRRAHNEKGLTPDAWIFGTTAPTALDTTLVCLVARLMDVHLEEIIPPALLEMGRAQRETSTFKEIWISM
;
A
#
# COMPACT_ATOMS: atom_id res chain seq x y z
N MET A 1 19.35 3.58 23.99
CA MET A 1 18.35 2.50 23.84
C MET A 1 18.65 1.84 22.51
N ASP A 2 18.74 0.53 22.48
CA ASP A 2 18.99 -0.20 21.24
C ASP A 2 17.77 -0.10 20.33
N THR A 3 18.00 0.10 19.04
CA THR A 3 16.97 0.17 18.02
C THR A 3 17.29 -0.80 16.89
N GLN A 4 16.24 -1.28 16.22
CA GLN A 4 16.40 -2.09 15.02
C GLN A 4 16.42 -1.15 13.79
N PRO A 5 17.52 -1.06 13.03
CA PRO A 5 17.59 -0.21 11.84
C PRO A 5 16.67 -0.74 10.75
N CYS A 6 15.92 0.17 10.13
CA CYS A 6 14.97 -0.17 9.08
C CYS A 6 15.00 0.90 8.00
N ILE A 7 15.04 0.50 6.73
CA ILE A 7 15.01 1.41 5.59
C ILE A 7 13.75 1.11 4.79
N LEU A 8 12.89 2.11 4.62
CA LEU A 8 11.70 2.00 3.77
C LEU A 8 11.92 2.79 2.48
N TYR A 9 12.07 2.06 1.37
CA TYR A 9 12.04 2.63 0.03
C TYR A 9 10.60 2.88 -0.39
N TYR A 10 10.27 4.10 -0.83
CA TYR A 10 8.89 4.49 -1.08
C TYR A 10 8.77 5.55 -2.20
N ASP A 11 7.62 5.62 -2.87
CA ASP A 11 7.26 6.79 -3.70
C ASP A 11 6.10 7.53 -3.05
N ARG A 12 6.14 8.87 -3.08
CA ARG A 12 5.13 9.70 -2.41
C ARG A 12 3.73 9.60 -3.02
N ARG A 13 3.61 9.18 -4.28
CA ARG A 13 2.35 9.03 -5.02
C ARG A 13 1.86 7.58 -5.04
N SER A 14 2.66 6.63 -4.58
CA SER A 14 2.26 5.22 -4.46
C SER A 14 1.33 5.02 -3.26
N ILE A 15 0.12 4.52 -3.50
CA ILE A 15 -0.84 4.19 -2.44
C ILE A 15 -0.27 3.15 -1.46
N CYS A 16 0.39 2.10 -1.97
CA CYS A 16 1.01 1.07 -1.13
C CYS A 16 2.13 1.66 -0.24
N SER A 17 2.85 2.66 -0.75
CA SER A 17 3.85 3.39 0.03
C SER A 17 3.20 4.21 1.14
N SER A 18 2.11 4.91 0.84
CA SER A 18 1.33 5.65 1.83
C SER A 18 0.73 4.73 2.90
N MET A 19 0.21 3.55 2.51
CA MET A 19 -0.32 2.54 3.45
C MET A 19 0.72 2.13 4.49
N VAL A 20 1.93 1.76 4.05
CA VAL A 20 3.00 1.35 4.99
C VAL A 20 3.47 2.53 5.84
N ARG A 21 3.66 3.71 5.25
CA ARG A 21 4.08 4.91 5.99
C ARG A 21 3.05 5.33 7.04
N TYR A 22 1.76 5.28 6.71
CA TYR A 22 0.69 5.62 7.63
C TYR A 22 0.53 4.55 8.71
N THR A 23 0.72 3.28 8.38
CA THR A 23 0.78 2.19 9.37
C THR A 23 1.93 2.39 10.35
N LEU A 24 3.14 2.74 9.88
CA LEU A 24 4.29 3.05 10.74
C LEU A 24 4.04 4.27 11.63
N ALA A 25 3.45 5.34 11.09
CA ALA A 25 3.18 6.57 11.83
C ALA A 25 2.13 6.39 12.95
N ASN A 26 1.25 5.39 12.81
CA ASN A 26 0.23 5.05 13.81
C ASN A 26 0.57 3.78 14.60
N ALA A 27 1.74 3.19 14.38
CA ALA A 27 2.18 2.05 15.17
C ALA A 27 2.34 2.49 16.63
N GLY A 28 1.77 1.71 17.55
CA GLY A 28 1.89 1.97 18.98
C GLY A 28 3.28 1.62 19.51
N LEU A 29 3.33 1.24 20.78
CA LEU A 29 4.58 0.73 21.36
C LEU A 29 4.92 -0.65 20.76
N PRO A 30 6.21 -0.94 20.55
CA PRO A 30 6.62 -2.28 20.16
C PRO A 30 6.27 -3.29 21.26
N GLY A 31 6.12 -4.55 20.88
CA GLY A 31 5.97 -5.66 21.82
C GLY A 31 7.17 -5.79 22.75
N LYS A 32 6.99 -6.46 23.90
CA LYS A 32 8.01 -6.56 24.96
C LYS A 32 9.36 -7.10 24.46
N ASP A 33 9.34 -7.99 23.49
CA ASP A 33 10.53 -8.66 22.95
C ASP A 33 11.02 -8.02 21.63
N CYS A 34 10.46 -6.87 21.24
CA CYS A 34 10.79 -6.17 20.00
C CYS A 34 11.53 -4.87 20.30
N LEU A 35 12.65 -4.65 19.62
CA LEU A 35 13.32 -3.35 19.61
C LEU A 35 12.46 -2.32 18.87
N PRO A 36 12.40 -1.06 19.35
CA PRO A 36 11.84 0.03 18.56
C PRO A 36 12.56 0.16 17.22
N LEU A 37 11.81 0.42 16.15
CA LEU A 37 12.40 0.64 14.82
C LEU A 37 13.03 2.04 14.73
N SER A 38 14.26 2.09 14.19
CA SER A 38 14.86 3.32 13.68
C SER A 38 14.66 3.35 12.17
N THR A 39 13.60 4.03 11.75
CA THR A 39 13.16 4.03 10.34
C THR A 39 13.79 5.16 9.55
N GLU A 40 14.58 4.83 8.55
CA GLU A 40 15.04 5.74 7.49
C GLU A 40 14.07 5.66 6.30
N LEU A 41 13.54 6.80 5.85
CA LEU A 41 12.68 6.87 4.67
C LEU A 41 13.52 7.26 3.44
N ARG A 42 13.56 6.38 2.43
CA ARG A 42 14.26 6.64 1.15
C ARG A 42 13.26 6.78 0.01
N ALA A 43 13.14 7.98 -0.53
CA ALA A 43 12.29 8.20 -1.69
C ALA A 43 12.90 7.53 -2.94
N VAL A 44 12.04 6.92 -3.75
CA VAL A 44 12.35 6.38 -5.08
C VAL A 44 11.35 6.99 -6.04
N ASP A 45 11.80 7.82 -6.97
CA ASP A 45 10.91 8.44 -7.95
C ASP A 45 10.57 7.44 -9.06
N ILE A 46 9.37 6.86 -8.96
CA ILE A 46 8.92 5.85 -9.93
C ILE A 46 8.53 6.44 -11.29
N TYR A 47 8.44 7.77 -11.40
CA TYR A 47 8.07 8.47 -12.62
C TYR A 47 9.29 8.85 -13.46
N THR A 48 10.44 9.12 -12.81
CA THR A 48 11.73 9.28 -13.50
C THR A 48 12.38 7.94 -13.84
N GLY A 49 11.90 6.84 -13.26
CA GLY A 49 12.35 5.49 -13.59
C GLY A 49 13.46 4.95 -12.69
N GLU A 50 13.69 5.51 -11.49
CA GLU A 50 14.72 5.05 -10.56
C GLU A 50 14.59 3.56 -10.19
N GLN A 51 13.35 3.08 -10.11
CA GLN A 51 13.00 1.66 -9.89
C GLN A 51 13.38 0.74 -11.07
N LEU A 52 13.81 1.30 -12.20
CA LEU A 52 14.30 0.56 -13.37
C LEU A 52 15.82 0.38 -13.36
N SER A 53 16.54 0.86 -12.34
CA SER A 53 17.98 0.62 -12.20
C SER A 53 18.29 -0.86 -11.96
N GLU A 54 19.49 -1.31 -12.35
CA GLU A 54 19.92 -2.70 -12.16
C GLU A 54 19.91 -3.07 -10.67
N THR A 55 20.50 -2.21 -9.82
CA THR A 55 20.52 -2.37 -8.36
C THR A 55 19.12 -2.54 -7.81
N TYR A 56 18.17 -1.67 -8.19
CA TYR A 56 16.81 -1.76 -7.65
C TYR A 56 16.12 -3.06 -8.05
N LEU A 57 16.13 -3.39 -9.35
CA LEU A 57 15.45 -4.58 -9.86
C LEU A 57 16.10 -5.88 -9.39
N CYS A 58 17.42 -5.90 -9.23
CA CYS A 58 18.12 -7.15 -8.95
C CYS A 58 18.41 -7.38 -7.46
N GLU A 59 18.37 -6.35 -6.62
CA GLU A 59 18.74 -6.44 -5.21
C GLU A 59 17.59 -6.06 -4.26
N LEU A 60 16.67 -5.19 -4.69
CA LEU A 60 15.58 -4.71 -3.84
C LEU A 60 14.25 -5.36 -4.18
N ASN A 61 13.77 -5.18 -5.41
CA ASN A 61 12.49 -5.71 -5.85
C ASN A 61 12.49 -6.00 -7.35
N PRO A 62 12.45 -7.28 -7.78
CA PRO A 62 12.41 -7.65 -9.20
C PRO A 62 11.15 -7.16 -9.91
N LYS A 63 10.06 -6.90 -9.19
CA LYS A 63 8.87 -6.27 -9.76
C LYS A 63 9.03 -4.78 -10.01
N GLY A 64 10.11 -4.13 -9.55
CA GLY A 64 10.32 -2.68 -9.68
C GLY A 64 9.13 -1.88 -9.13
N GLN A 65 8.64 -2.29 -7.96
CA GLN A 65 7.50 -1.68 -7.26
C GLN A 65 7.95 -1.19 -5.88
N VAL A 66 7.23 -0.20 -5.36
CA VAL A 66 7.40 0.35 -4.02
C VAL A 66 6.10 0.15 -3.22
N PRO A 67 6.15 -0.04 -1.90
CA PRO A 67 7.33 0.09 -1.04
C PRO A 67 8.21 -1.16 -0.97
N VAL A 68 9.44 -0.99 -0.46
CA VAL A 68 10.35 -2.09 -0.10
C VAL A 68 10.95 -1.80 1.27
N LEU A 69 10.91 -2.77 2.18
CA LEU A 69 11.47 -2.68 3.52
C LEU A 69 12.76 -3.49 3.63
N LEU A 70 13.82 -2.87 4.14
CA LEU A 70 15.05 -3.54 4.52
C LEU A 70 15.27 -3.36 6.01
N SER A 71 15.82 -4.39 6.66
CA SER A 71 16.31 -4.28 8.03
C SER A 71 17.58 -5.11 8.16
N PRO A 72 18.75 -4.52 7.85
CA PRO A 72 20.02 -5.22 7.85
C PRO A 72 20.30 -5.89 9.20
N GLY A 73 20.68 -7.17 9.18
CA GLY A 73 20.92 -7.96 10.39
C GLY A 73 19.67 -8.58 11.03
N PHE A 74 18.46 -8.20 10.58
CA PHE A 74 17.19 -8.72 11.09
C PHE A 74 16.31 -9.37 10.00
N LEU A 75 16.54 -9.02 8.74
CA LEU A 75 15.90 -9.63 7.58
C LEU A 75 16.97 -10.24 6.67
N GLU A 76 16.77 -11.50 6.28
CA GLU A 76 17.65 -12.18 5.32
C GLU A 76 17.56 -11.57 3.92
N LYS A 77 16.38 -11.06 3.55
CA LYS A 77 16.09 -10.42 2.27
C LYS A 77 15.11 -9.26 2.45
N PRO A 78 15.09 -8.27 1.53
CA PRO A 78 14.08 -7.22 1.56
C PRO A 78 12.65 -7.78 1.49
N ILE A 79 11.71 -7.15 2.19
CA ILE A 79 10.28 -7.41 2.02
C ILE A 79 9.75 -6.41 1.00
N ALA A 80 9.26 -6.91 -0.13
CA ALA A 80 8.94 -6.08 -1.30
C ALA A 80 7.44 -6.01 -1.63
N ASP A 81 6.59 -6.52 -0.71
CA ASP A 81 5.14 -6.48 -0.81
C ASP A 81 4.57 -5.69 0.38
N SER A 82 3.66 -4.75 0.14
CA SER A 82 3.13 -3.87 1.20
C SER A 82 2.29 -4.61 2.22
N LEU A 83 1.61 -5.71 1.85
CA LEU A 83 0.88 -6.55 2.81
C LEU A 83 1.86 -7.30 3.70
N ASP A 84 2.92 -7.88 3.13
CA ASP A 84 3.94 -8.59 3.89
C ASP A 84 4.67 -7.65 4.86
N ILE A 85 4.98 -6.42 4.42
CA ILE A 85 5.53 -5.39 5.31
C ILE A 85 4.54 -5.08 6.44
N THR A 86 3.26 -4.93 6.11
CA THR A 86 2.22 -4.64 7.11
C THR A 86 2.08 -5.77 8.13
N PHE A 87 2.09 -7.03 7.70
CA PHE A 87 2.07 -8.16 8.62
C PHE A 87 3.35 -8.25 9.47
N TRP A 88 4.51 -7.96 8.89
CA TRP A 88 5.76 -7.88 9.64
C TRP A 88 5.74 -6.78 10.72
N LEU A 89 5.06 -5.65 10.46
CA LEU A 89 4.80 -4.62 11.46
C LEU A 89 3.80 -5.10 12.52
N CYS A 90 2.75 -5.83 12.15
CA CYS A 90 1.79 -6.40 13.11
C CYS A 90 2.44 -7.35 14.12
N GLU A 91 3.46 -8.13 13.71
CA GLU A 91 4.20 -8.98 14.65
C GLU A 91 5.02 -8.17 15.68
N ARG A 92 5.38 -6.93 15.33
CA ARG A 92 6.18 -6.03 16.19
C ARG A 92 5.35 -5.10 17.04
N TYR A 93 4.19 -4.69 16.54
CA TYR A 93 3.34 -3.68 17.16
C TYR A 93 1.95 -4.28 17.41
N PRO A 94 1.71 -4.85 18.60
CA PRO A 94 0.46 -5.58 18.89
C PRO A 94 -0.81 -4.74 18.72
N SER A 95 -0.73 -3.41 18.85
CA SER A 95 -1.87 -2.50 18.62
C SER A 95 -2.37 -2.51 17.19
N LEU A 96 -1.51 -2.83 16.20
CA LEU A 96 -1.89 -2.91 14.79
C LEU A 96 -2.73 -4.16 14.50
N ARG A 97 -2.62 -5.20 15.31
CA ARG A 97 -3.39 -6.44 15.18
C ARG A 97 -3.69 -7.03 16.56
N PRO A 98 -4.66 -6.45 17.30
CA PRO A 98 -5.08 -7.00 18.59
C PRO A 98 -5.50 -8.47 18.44
N SER A 99 -5.12 -9.32 19.40
CA SER A 99 -5.32 -10.77 19.34
C SER A 99 -6.80 -11.15 19.15
N GLU A 100 -7.70 -10.42 19.79
CA GLU A 100 -9.16 -10.60 19.68
C GLU A 100 -9.68 -10.51 18.24
N TYR A 101 -9.06 -9.66 17.41
CA TYR A 101 -9.51 -9.36 16.05
C TYR A 101 -8.55 -9.88 14.96
N ALA A 102 -7.49 -10.59 15.35
CA ALA A 102 -6.36 -10.89 14.46
C ALA A 102 -6.77 -11.66 13.20
N ASN A 103 -7.65 -12.65 13.33
CA ASN A 103 -8.12 -13.44 12.18
C ASN A 103 -8.89 -12.59 11.18
N GLU A 104 -9.77 -11.72 11.68
CA GLU A 104 -10.62 -10.88 10.85
C GLU A 104 -9.81 -9.76 10.18
N ILE A 105 -8.89 -9.12 10.92
CA ILE A 105 -7.92 -8.16 10.39
C ILE A 105 -7.10 -8.80 9.26
N ASN A 106 -6.53 -9.99 9.50
CA ASN A 106 -5.72 -10.68 8.49
C ASN A 106 -6.52 -11.03 7.23
N ARG A 107 -7.77 -11.47 7.39
CA ARG A 107 -8.67 -11.80 6.27
C ARG A 107 -9.00 -10.54 5.46
N LEU A 108 -9.40 -9.46 6.12
CA LEU A 108 -9.78 -8.21 5.45
C LEU A 108 -8.58 -7.51 4.81
N LEU A 109 -7.40 -7.53 5.42
CA LEU A 109 -6.16 -7.02 4.82
C LEU A 109 -5.79 -7.78 3.54
N ARG A 110 -5.88 -9.11 3.55
CA ARG A 110 -5.65 -9.92 2.34
C ARG A 110 -6.64 -9.57 1.23
N ASN A 111 -7.92 -9.44 1.57
CA ASN A 111 -8.94 -9.06 0.59
C ASN A 111 -8.71 -7.65 0.04
N LEU A 112 -8.26 -6.72 0.88
CA LEU A 112 -7.92 -5.35 0.50
C LEU A 112 -6.74 -5.32 -0.47
N HIS A 113 -5.66 -6.05 -0.17
CA HIS A 113 -4.48 -6.13 -1.04
C HIS A 113 -4.67 -7.02 -2.28
N ALA A 114 -5.75 -7.81 -2.34
CA ALA A 114 -6.14 -8.51 -3.55
C ALA A 114 -6.78 -7.59 -4.61
N ILE A 115 -7.15 -6.36 -4.23
CA ILE A 115 -7.60 -5.33 -5.17
C ILE A 115 -6.41 -4.79 -5.95
N ASN A 116 -6.56 -4.67 -7.27
CA ASN A 116 -5.59 -3.97 -8.08
C ASN A 116 -5.74 -2.45 -7.93
N PHE A 117 -4.99 -1.87 -7.00
CA PHE A 117 -5.05 -0.42 -6.76
C PHE A 117 -4.66 0.41 -7.98
N PHE A 118 -3.82 -0.10 -8.88
CA PHE A 118 -3.46 0.60 -10.11
C PHE A 118 -4.68 0.72 -11.03
N THR A 119 -5.44 -0.37 -11.20
CA THR A 119 -6.69 -0.39 -11.96
C THR A 119 -7.64 0.69 -11.46
N LEU A 120 -7.96 0.72 -10.17
CA LEU A 120 -8.88 1.71 -9.60
C LEU A 120 -8.35 3.14 -9.73
N SER A 121 -7.05 3.34 -9.48
CA SER A 121 -6.41 4.66 -9.50
C SER A 121 -6.27 5.25 -10.91
N MET A 122 -6.09 4.40 -11.93
CA MET A 122 -5.72 4.82 -13.28
C MET A 122 -6.81 4.52 -14.33
N ARG A 123 -8.01 4.07 -13.93
CA ARG A 123 -9.13 3.76 -14.83
C ARG A 123 -9.44 4.84 -15.88
N ASN A 124 -9.29 6.11 -15.50
CA ASN A 124 -9.54 7.27 -16.38
C ASN A 124 -8.27 7.82 -17.05
N ARG A 125 -7.12 7.14 -16.91
CA ARG A 125 -5.81 7.57 -17.41
C ARG A 125 -5.03 6.37 -18.01
N PRO A 126 -5.57 5.63 -18.99
CA PRO A 126 -4.94 4.42 -19.54
C PRO A 126 -3.55 4.63 -20.13
N GLN A 127 -3.27 5.84 -20.63
CA GLN A 127 -1.96 6.22 -21.16
C GLN A 127 -0.84 6.08 -20.11
N ARG A 128 -1.17 6.09 -18.81
CA ARG A 128 -0.17 5.88 -17.75
C ARG A 128 0.43 4.48 -17.75
N ALA A 129 -0.33 3.45 -18.14
CA ALA A 129 0.20 2.10 -18.27
C ALA A 129 1.16 2.01 -19.47
N GLU A 130 0.73 2.56 -20.62
CA GLU A 130 1.52 2.62 -21.86
C GLU A 130 2.83 3.38 -21.67
N MET A 131 2.80 4.53 -20.97
CA MET A 131 4.01 5.29 -20.66
C MET A 131 5.01 4.49 -19.82
N GLN A 132 4.54 3.68 -18.87
CA GLN A 132 5.42 2.85 -18.05
C GLN A 132 6.03 1.70 -18.86
N GLU A 133 5.23 1.07 -19.72
CA GLU A 133 5.74 0.08 -20.67
C GLU A 133 6.80 0.68 -21.60
N ALA A 134 6.51 1.83 -22.20
CA ALA A 134 7.43 2.54 -23.08
C ALA A 134 8.75 2.91 -22.37
N ALA A 135 8.69 3.33 -21.11
CA ALA A 135 9.88 3.63 -20.32
C ALA A 135 10.77 2.39 -20.10
N ILE A 136 10.17 1.22 -19.86
CA ILE A 136 10.90 -0.04 -19.72
C ILE A 136 11.57 -0.42 -21.04
N LEU A 137 10.82 -0.35 -22.15
CA LEU A 137 11.36 -0.65 -23.49
C LEU A 137 12.49 0.30 -23.89
N ALA A 138 12.33 1.60 -23.61
CA ALA A 138 13.38 2.59 -23.84
C ALA A 138 14.65 2.26 -23.03
N LYS A 139 14.50 1.85 -21.76
CA LYS A 139 15.63 1.44 -20.93
C LYS A 139 16.32 0.20 -21.49
N MET A 140 15.56 -0.78 -21.98
CA MET A 140 16.09 -2.00 -22.60
C MET A 140 16.92 -1.74 -23.88
N ASN A 141 16.67 -0.62 -24.56
CA ASN A 141 17.39 -0.21 -25.77
C ASN A 141 18.65 0.63 -25.49
N THR A 142 19.02 0.84 -24.23
CA THR A 142 20.23 1.59 -23.87
C THR A 142 21.48 0.76 -24.25
N PRO A 143 22.51 1.35 -24.89
CA PRO A 143 23.80 0.69 -25.08
C PRO A 143 24.40 0.21 -23.76
N ASP A 144 25.23 -0.84 -23.80
CA ASP A 144 25.98 -1.35 -22.65
C ASP A 144 25.13 -1.87 -21.46
N LEU A 145 23.85 -2.16 -21.70
CA LEU A 145 22.99 -2.79 -20.71
C LEU A 145 23.51 -4.19 -20.36
N SER A 146 23.77 -4.45 -19.07
CA SER A 146 24.25 -5.76 -18.63
C SER A 146 23.21 -6.85 -18.92
N ALA A 147 23.66 -8.08 -19.16
CA ALA A 147 22.75 -9.21 -19.39
C ALA A 147 21.82 -9.45 -18.18
N ARG A 148 22.33 -9.20 -16.96
CA ARG A 148 21.56 -9.28 -15.71
C ARG A 148 20.46 -8.21 -15.69
N HIS A 149 20.79 -6.96 -16.00
CA HIS A 149 19.82 -5.87 -16.06
C HIS A 149 18.77 -6.08 -17.15
N LYS A 150 19.17 -6.52 -18.34
CA LYS A 150 18.26 -6.83 -19.44
C LYS A 150 17.21 -7.88 -19.03
N LYS A 151 17.64 -8.98 -18.42
CA LYS A 151 16.73 -10.02 -17.91
C LYS A 151 15.76 -9.49 -16.83
N ALA A 152 16.25 -8.62 -15.95
CA ALA A 152 15.42 -8.00 -14.92
C ALA A 152 14.36 -7.06 -15.53
N LEU A 153 14.72 -6.29 -16.57
CA LEU A 153 13.79 -5.44 -17.31
C LEU A 153 12.76 -6.24 -18.11
N GLU A 154 13.14 -7.38 -18.69
CA GLU A 154 12.22 -8.31 -19.36
C GLU A 154 11.16 -8.83 -18.38
N TYR A 155 11.56 -9.27 -17.19
CA TYR A 155 10.63 -9.68 -16.15
C TYR A 155 9.71 -8.53 -15.70
N LYS A 156 10.28 -7.34 -15.47
CA LYS A 156 9.54 -6.13 -15.14
C LYS A 156 8.50 -5.78 -16.21
N LEU A 157 8.85 -5.94 -17.49
CA LEU A 157 7.94 -5.69 -18.62
C LEU A 157 6.75 -6.66 -18.58
N THR A 158 6.98 -7.94 -18.32
CA THR A 158 5.91 -8.93 -18.16
C THR A 158 4.97 -8.54 -17.02
N VAL A 159 5.51 -8.17 -15.85
CA VAL A 159 4.72 -7.73 -14.70
C VAL A 159 3.91 -6.47 -15.01
N THR A 160 4.52 -5.46 -15.65
CA THR A 160 3.83 -4.23 -16.05
C THR A 160 2.67 -4.52 -17.00
N ARG A 161 2.87 -5.38 -18.01
CA ARG A 161 1.80 -5.76 -18.93
C ARG A 161 0.65 -6.45 -18.20
N SER A 162 0.96 -7.49 -17.42
CA SER A 162 -0.08 -8.28 -16.73
C SER A 162 -0.84 -7.50 -15.66
N GLU A 163 -0.14 -6.71 -14.84
CA GLU A 163 -0.76 -6.03 -13.70
C GLU A 163 -1.32 -4.64 -14.05
N LYS A 164 -0.79 -3.96 -15.07
CA LYS A 164 -1.14 -2.56 -15.37
C LYS A 164 -1.83 -2.37 -16.72
N VAL A 165 -1.34 -2.99 -17.78
CA VAL A 165 -1.96 -2.85 -19.11
C VAL A 165 -3.26 -3.65 -19.15
N GLU A 166 -3.19 -4.96 -18.87
CA GLU A 166 -4.38 -5.81 -18.80
C GLU A 166 -5.32 -5.39 -17.66
N GLY A 167 -4.77 -4.81 -16.59
CA GLY A 167 -5.51 -4.25 -15.48
C GLY A 167 -6.43 -3.08 -15.85
N LEU A 168 -6.22 -2.43 -16.99
CA LEU A 168 -7.03 -1.30 -17.47
C LEU A 168 -8.00 -1.65 -18.59
N ARG A 169 -8.21 -2.95 -18.86
CA ARG A 169 -9.30 -3.37 -19.73
C ARG A 169 -10.65 -3.06 -19.07
N PRO A 170 -11.68 -2.63 -19.84
CA PRO A 170 -12.97 -2.21 -19.27
C PRO A 170 -13.63 -3.25 -18.35
N GLU A 171 -13.58 -4.52 -18.73
CA GLU A 171 -14.12 -5.63 -17.95
C GLU A 171 -13.39 -5.82 -16.62
N VAL A 172 -12.06 -5.67 -16.61
CA VAL A 172 -11.24 -5.77 -15.40
C VAL A 172 -11.49 -4.58 -14.49
N ILE A 173 -11.62 -3.38 -15.05
CA ILE A 173 -11.99 -2.18 -14.28
C ILE A 173 -13.33 -2.41 -13.57
N LYS A 174 -14.34 -2.91 -14.30
CA LYS A 174 -15.66 -3.18 -13.73
C LYS A 174 -15.58 -4.22 -12.59
N GLU A 175 -14.90 -5.33 -12.82
CA GLU A 175 -14.72 -6.38 -11.80
C GLU A 175 -14.00 -5.86 -10.55
N GLU A 176 -12.97 -5.02 -10.71
CA GLU A 176 -12.23 -4.44 -9.59
C GLU A 176 -13.06 -3.41 -8.81
N ILE A 177 -13.93 -2.66 -9.49
CA ILE A 177 -14.89 -1.75 -8.84
C ILE A 177 -15.88 -2.57 -7.99
N GLU A 178 -16.45 -3.64 -8.55
CA GLU A 178 -17.39 -4.53 -7.84
C GLU A 178 -16.71 -5.23 -6.64
N ARG A 179 -15.45 -5.66 -6.80
CA ARG A 179 -14.64 -6.25 -5.73
C ARG A 179 -14.40 -5.25 -4.61
N ALA A 180 -14.01 -4.02 -4.96
CA ALA A 180 -13.78 -2.94 -3.99
C ALA A 180 -15.06 -2.57 -3.24
N GLN A 181 -16.18 -2.38 -3.95
CA GLN A 181 -17.47 -2.09 -3.33
C GLN A 181 -17.90 -3.20 -2.35
N THR A 182 -17.78 -4.46 -2.78
CA THR A 182 -18.10 -5.62 -1.94
C THR A 182 -17.27 -5.64 -0.66
N LEU A 183 -15.95 -5.40 -0.77
CA LEU A 183 -15.06 -5.36 0.39
C LEU A 183 -15.39 -4.20 1.32
N LEU A 184 -15.59 -2.99 0.77
CA LEU A 184 -15.90 -1.80 1.58
C LEU A 184 -17.20 -1.99 2.35
N ASN A 185 -18.22 -2.60 1.74
CA ASN A 185 -19.46 -2.97 2.43
C ASN A 185 -19.22 -3.97 3.57
N ALA A 186 -18.38 -4.99 3.35
CA ALA A 186 -18.04 -5.96 4.39
C ALA A 186 -17.31 -5.28 5.58
N ILE A 187 -16.39 -4.35 5.29
CA ILE A 187 -15.69 -3.60 6.34
C ILE A 187 -16.65 -2.65 7.08
N ASP A 188 -17.57 -1.98 6.38
CA ASP A 188 -18.59 -1.12 7.00
C ASP A 188 -19.51 -1.91 7.94
N GLN A 189 -19.87 -3.14 7.56
CA GLN A 189 -20.66 -4.03 8.43
C GLN A 189 -19.91 -4.37 9.72
N VAL A 190 -18.62 -4.74 9.63
CA VAL A 190 -17.78 -4.97 10.81
C VAL A 190 -17.72 -3.71 11.66
N ARG A 191 -17.47 -2.55 11.04
CA ARG A 191 -17.41 -1.27 11.74
C ARG A 191 -18.69 -0.94 12.50
N ARG A 192 -19.85 -1.17 11.91
CA ARG A 192 -21.14 -0.95 12.60
C ARG A 192 -21.33 -1.90 13.77
N ALA A 193 -21.01 -3.18 13.59
CA ALA A 193 -21.16 -4.20 14.64
C ALA A 193 -20.32 -3.90 15.89
N HIS A 194 -19.13 -3.31 15.72
CA HIS A 194 -18.28 -2.94 16.85
C HIS A 194 -18.57 -1.54 17.44
N ASN A 195 -19.45 -0.74 16.82
CA ASN A 195 -19.71 0.65 17.21
C ASN A 195 -21.23 0.96 17.35
N GLU A 196 -22.06 -0.04 17.68
CA GLU A 196 -23.54 0.05 17.64
C GLU A 196 -24.16 1.25 18.36
N LYS A 197 -23.54 1.75 19.44
CA LYS A 197 -24.09 2.83 20.28
C LYS A 197 -23.40 4.19 20.11
N GLY A 198 -22.47 4.32 19.17
CA GLY A 198 -21.61 5.51 19.09
C GLY A 198 -20.76 5.59 17.84
N LEU A 199 -21.27 5.16 16.69
CA LEU A 199 -20.53 5.27 15.43
C LEU A 199 -20.33 6.74 15.06
N THR A 200 -19.12 7.22 15.28
CA THR A 200 -18.67 8.56 14.91
C THR A 200 -17.67 8.47 13.74
N PRO A 201 -17.37 9.57 13.04
CA PRO A 201 -16.36 9.57 11.97
C PRO A 201 -14.95 9.16 12.43
N ASP A 202 -14.60 9.41 13.68
CA ASP A 202 -13.29 9.06 14.29
C ASP A 202 -13.21 7.64 14.83
N ALA A 203 -14.33 6.91 14.95
CA ALA A 203 -14.34 5.54 15.43
C ALA A 203 -13.67 4.58 14.44
N TRP A 204 -12.69 3.80 14.94
CA TRP A 204 -12.00 2.74 14.20
C TRP A 204 -12.90 1.51 13.97
N ILE A 205 -12.53 0.68 12.99
CA ILE A 205 -13.34 -0.46 12.52
C ILE A 205 -13.74 -1.39 13.67
N PHE A 206 -12.83 -1.67 14.61
CA PHE A 206 -13.09 -2.57 15.73
C PHE A 206 -13.43 -1.86 17.05
N GLY A 207 -13.73 -0.55 17.00
CA GLY A 207 -13.98 0.26 18.20
C GLY A 207 -12.77 0.36 19.13
N THR A 208 -11.57 0.08 18.62
CA THR A 208 -10.31 0.18 19.35
C THR A 208 -9.99 1.64 19.68
N THR A 209 -9.11 1.88 20.66
CA THR A 209 -8.67 3.25 21.00
C THR A 209 -7.63 3.82 20.04
N ALA A 210 -6.99 2.95 19.26
CA ALA A 210 -5.99 3.28 18.25
C ALA A 210 -6.29 2.52 16.95
N PRO A 211 -5.86 3.03 15.78
CA PRO A 211 -6.12 2.35 14.52
C PRO A 211 -5.34 1.03 14.43
N THR A 212 -5.98 0.02 13.85
CA THR A 212 -5.33 -1.23 13.45
C THR A 212 -4.65 -1.06 12.09
N ALA A 213 -3.88 -2.05 11.66
CA ALA A 213 -3.34 -2.08 10.30
C ALA A 213 -4.43 -2.09 9.22
N LEU A 214 -5.62 -2.63 9.51
CA LEU A 214 -6.74 -2.56 8.59
C LEU A 214 -7.25 -1.12 8.45
N ASP A 215 -7.35 -0.37 9.55
CA ASP A 215 -7.77 1.03 9.53
C ASP A 215 -6.80 1.89 8.71
N THR A 216 -5.50 1.76 8.97
CA THR A 216 -4.48 2.57 8.29
C THR A 216 -4.43 2.28 6.79
N THR A 217 -4.57 1.02 6.38
CA THR A 217 -4.61 0.65 4.96
C THR A 217 -5.92 1.09 4.29
N LEU A 218 -7.06 0.92 4.95
CA LEU A 218 -8.37 1.34 4.45
C LEU A 218 -8.44 2.84 4.22
N VAL A 219 -7.96 3.66 5.16
CA VAL A 219 -7.99 5.12 5.03
C VAL A 219 -7.25 5.58 3.77
N CYS A 220 -6.11 4.96 3.45
CA CYS A 220 -5.39 5.23 2.20
C CYS A 220 -6.19 4.82 0.95
N LEU A 221 -6.91 3.69 1.00
CA LEU A 221 -7.80 3.27 -0.10
C LEU A 221 -8.95 4.25 -0.28
N VAL A 222 -9.66 4.62 0.79
CA VAL A 222 -10.76 5.59 0.74
C VAL A 222 -10.27 6.93 0.20
N ALA A 223 -9.14 7.43 0.70
CA ALA A 223 -8.54 8.66 0.20
C ALA A 223 -8.21 8.58 -1.30
N ARG A 224 -7.67 7.45 -1.76
CA ARG A 224 -7.41 7.24 -3.19
C ARG A 224 -8.69 7.29 -4.01
N LEU A 225 -9.72 6.58 -3.58
CA LEU A 225 -11.01 6.53 -4.28
C LEU A 225 -11.63 7.92 -4.41
N MET A 226 -11.52 8.75 -3.37
CA MET A 226 -11.91 10.17 -3.44
C MET A 226 -11.09 10.96 -4.45
N ASP A 227 -9.77 10.82 -4.45
CA ASP A 227 -8.89 11.56 -5.39
C ASP A 227 -9.20 11.24 -6.86
N VAL A 228 -9.74 10.04 -7.12
CA VAL A 228 -10.08 9.60 -8.47
C VAL A 228 -11.58 9.65 -8.76
N HIS A 229 -12.36 10.37 -7.96
CA HIS A 229 -13.82 10.53 -8.12
C HIS A 229 -14.56 9.20 -8.22
N LEU A 230 -14.31 8.30 -7.27
CA LEU A 230 -14.97 7.00 -7.13
C LEU A 230 -15.60 6.85 -5.72
N GLU A 231 -16.10 7.94 -5.16
CA GLU A 231 -16.71 7.96 -3.82
C GLU A 231 -18.04 7.21 -3.76
N GLU A 232 -18.72 7.01 -4.88
CA GLU A 232 -20.05 6.40 -4.95
C GLU A 232 -20.08 4.93 -4.53
N ILE A 233 -18.93 4.24 -4.57
CA ILE A 233 -18.82 2.85 -4.11
C ILE A 233 -18.48 2.74 -2.61
N ILE A 234 -18.21 3.87 -1.95
CA ILE A 234 -17.77 3.92 -0.56
C ILE A 234 -19.00 4.06 0.34
N PRO A 235 -19.21 3.16 1.32
CA PRO A 235 -20.27 3.32 2.32
C PRO A 235 -20.15 4.69 3.01
N PRO A 236 -21.26 5.43 3.23
CA PRO A 236 -21.20 6.79 3.74
C PRO A 236 -20.41 6.96 5.05
N ALA A 237 -20.51 5.99 5.96
CA ALA A 237 -19.78 6.07 7.23
C ALA A 237 -18.26 5.91 7.04
N LEU A 238 -17.80 5.08 6.09
CA LEU A 238 -16.39 4.96 5.74
C LEU A 238 -15.88 6.19 4.98
N LEU A 239 -16.73 6.81 4.16
CA LEU A 239 -16.39 8.06 3.47
C LEU A 239 -16.18 9.20 4.48
N GLU A 240 -17.06 9.35 5.47
CA GLU A 240 -16.90 10.34 6.54
C GLU A 240 -15.66 10.07 7.40
N MET A 241 -15.36 8.79 7.69
CA MET A 241 -14.11 8.41 8.34
C MET A 241 -12.89 8.81 7.52
N GLY A 242 -12.88 8.52 6.22
CA GLY A 242 -11.80 8.91 5.31
C GLY A 242 -11.61 10.43 5.26
N ARG A 243 -12.71 11.20 5.18
CA ARG A 243 -12.68 12.68 5.24
C ARG A 243 -12.08 13.19 6.54
N ALA A 244 -12.54 12.68 7.68
CA ALA A 244 -12.02 13.07 8.99
C ALA A 244 -10.52 12.78 9.11
N GLN A 245 -10.08 11.59 8.69
CA GLN A 245 -8.66 11.22 8.76
C GLN A 245 -7.77 12.03 7.82
N ARG A 246 -8.27 12.40 6.64
CA ARG A 246 -7.56 13.29 5.70
C ARG A 246 -7.25 14.66 6.27
N GLU A 247 -8.03 15.13 7.25
CA GLU A 247 -7.80 16.42 7.88
C GLU A 247 -6.71 16.41 8.96
N THR A 248 -6.33 15.23 9.45
CA THR A 248 -5.27 15.08 10.45
C THR A 248 -3.90 15.49 9.91
N SER A 249 -3.04 16.06 10.78
CA SER A 249 -1.67 16.44 10.41
C SER A 249 -0.86 15.22 9.95
N THR A 250 -0.95 14.11 10.69
CA THR A 250 -0.25 12.85 10.38
C THR A 250 -0.58 12.34 8.98
N PHE A 251 -1.85 12.38 8.57
CA PHE A 251 -2.21 11.94 7.22
C PHE A 251 -1.73 12.92 6.15
N LYS A 252 -1.87 14.23 6.38
CA LYS A 252 -1.41 15.28 5.44
C LYS A 252 0.09 15.25 5.16
N GLU A 253 0.91 14.85 6.13
CA GLU A 253 2.37 14.68 5.95
C GLU A 253 2.72 13.48 5.06
N ILE A 254 1.82 12.49 4.97
CA ILE A 254 2.07 11.23 4.26
C ILE A 254 1.43 11.24 2.88
N TRP A 255 0.20 11.72 2.78
CA TRP A 255 -0.63 11.62 1.58
C TRP A 255 -0.35 12.73 0.58
N ILE A 256 -0.21 12.35 -0.68
CA ILE A 256 -0.22 13.26 -1.82
C ILE A 256 -1.39 12.87 -2.73
N SER A 257 -2.28 13.83 -2.96
CA SER A 257 -3.43 13.67 -3.85
C SER A 257 -2.99 13.41 -5.30
N MET A 258 -3.78 12.62 -6.02
CA MET A 258 -3.57 12.26 -7.44
C MET A 258 -4.09 13.28 -8.46
#